data_AF-A0A963HCF8-F1
#
_entry.id   AF-A0A963HCF8-F1
#
_cell.length_a   1.000
_cell.length_b   1.000
_cell.length_c   1.000
_cell.angle_alpha   90.00
_cell.angle_beta   90.00
_cell.angle_gamma   90.00
#
_symmetry.space_group_name_H-M   'P 1'
#
loop_
_entity.id
_entity.type
_entity.pdbx_description
1 polymer ?
#
loop_
_entity_poly.entity_id
_entity_poly.type
_entity_poly.pdbx_seq_one_letter_code
_entity_poly.pdbx_strand_id
1 'polypeptide(L)'
;MDLVLFDLDNTLIAGDSDFEWAQFLIAKGVLDRALYEARNLEFYEQYKAGTLDIDVFLDFQLQPLARYPRHVLDSWLDEFLARHIRPIVGSKARKLVREHLDSGALCAIVTATNSFVTAPLARELGIAHLIATIPAQENGQFTGQPRGTPSFREGKVKRVDDWLEAMGLWWGSFEHSWFYSDS
;
A
#
# COMPACT_ATOMS: atom_id res chain seq x y z
N MET A 1 15.81 -8.41 -19.47
CA MET A 1 14.59 -7.67 -19.11
C MET A 1 14.88 -6.89 -17.84
N ASP A 2 14.21 -5.76 -17.63
CA ASP A 2 14.43 -4.92 -16.45
C ASP A 2 13.41 -5.24 -15.35
N LEU A 3 13.80 -4.98 -14.10
CA LEU A 3 12.93 -4.95 -12.94
C LEU A 3 12.64 -3.49 -12.58
N VAL A 4 11.37 -3.14 -12.42
CA VAL A 4 10.97 -1.78 -12.04
C VAL A 4 10.01 -1.82 -10.88
N LEU A 5 10.46 -1.29 -9.75
CA LEU A 5 9.71 -1.22 -8.52
C LEU A 5 9.26 0.23 -8.30
N PHE A 6 8.05 0.41 -7.81
CA PHE A 6 7.50 1.73 -7.48
C PHE A 6 6.97 1.72 -6.05
N ASP A 7 7.39 2.67 -5.22
CA ASP A 7 6.56 3.04 -4.08
C ASP A 7 5.27 3.69 -4.57
N LEU A 8 4.26 3.73 -3.71
CA LEU A 8 2.94 4.26 -4.04
C LEU A 8 2.78 5.69 -3.57
N ASP A 9 2.74 5.84 -2.24
CA ASP A 9 2.44 7.06 -1.54
C ASP A 9 3.56 8.09 -1.80
N ASN A 10 3.19 9.34 -2.08
CA ASN A 10 4.07 10.43 -2.51
C ASN A 10 4.95 10.17 -3.75
N THR A 11 4.85 8.98 -4.36
CA THR A 11 5.66 8.55 -5.52
C THR A 11 4.81 8.44 -6.79
N LEU A 12 3.85 7.52 -6.82
CA LEU A 12 2.90 7.36 -7.93
C LEU A 12 1.65 8.23 -7.75
N ILE A 13 1.35 8.61 -6.50
CA ILE A 13 0.28 9.53 -6.14
C ILE A 13 0.84 10.72 -5.37
N ALA A 14 0.21 11.89 -5.52
CA ALA A 14 0.57 13.10 -4.80
C ALA A 14 -0.13 13.16 -3.42
N GLY A 15 0.15 12.18 -2.56
CA GLY A 15 -0.39 12.07 -1.22
C GLY A 15 -0.14 10.71 -0.58
N ASP A 16 -0.62 10.55 0.65
CA ASP A 16 -0.56 9.32 1.43
C ASP A 16 -1.94 8.65 1.47
N SER A 17 -2.06 7.51 0.78
CA SER A 17 -3.32 6.79 0.64
C SER A 17 -3.82 6.16 1.93
N ASP A 18 -2.94 5.81 2.86
CA ASP A 18 -3.34 5.27 4.16
C ASP A 18 -3.90 6.38 5.07
N PHE A 19 -3.22 7.52 5.09
CA PHE A 19 -3.69 8.70 5.80
C PHE A 19 -5.03 9.20 5.22
N GLU A 20 -5.14 9.31 3.90
CA GLU A 20 -6.38 9.72 3.23
C GLU A 20 -7.52 8.73 3.48
N TRP A 21 -7.25 7.43 3.54
CA TRP A 21 -8.26 6.42 3.89
C TRP A 21 -8.78 6.62 5.30
N ALA A 22 -7.91 6.88 6.28
CA ALA A 22 -8.32 7.20 7.64
C ALA A 22 -9.17 8.49 7.70
N GLN A 23 -8.77 9.55 6.99
CA GLN A 23 -9.55 10.79 6.92
C GLN A 23 -10.93 10.59 6.30
N PHE A 24 -11.02 9.77 5.25
CA PHE A 24 -12.28 9.40 4.62
C PHE A 24 -13.21 8.67 5.61
N LEU A 25 -12.69 7.69 6.36
CA LEU A 25 -13.48 6.97 7.36
C LEU A 25 -13.91 7.88 8.53
N ILE A 26 -13.06 8.82 8.96
CA ILE A 26 -13.43 9.86 9.93
C ILE A 26 -14.59 10.70 9.39
N ALA A 27 -14.52 11.15 8.14
CA ALA A 27 -15.57 11.96 7.52
C ALA A 27 -16.91 11.21 7.41
N LYS A 28 -16.87 9.88 7.28
CA LYS A 28 -18.07 9.02 7.32
C LYS A 28 -18.60 8.74 8.73
N GLY A 29 -17.93 9.22 9.78
CA GLY A 29 -18.28 8.92 11.18
C GLY A 29 -17.95 7.49 11.61
N VAL A 30 -17.11 6.79 10.86
CA VAL A 30 -16.68 5.41 11.15
C VAL A 30 -15.59 5.38 12.22
N LEU A 31 -14.74 6.42 12.24
CA LEU A 31 -13.64 6.59 13.19
C LEU A 31 -13.83 7.85 14.01
N ASP A 32 -13.44 7.80 15.28
CA ASP A 32 -13.38 9.00 16.12
C ASP A 32 -12.15 9.83 15.73
N ARG A 33 -12.39 11.08 15.32
CA ARG A 33 -11.33 11.99 14.84
C ARG A 33 -10.25 12.19 15.89
N ALA A 34 -10.64 12.55 17.12
CA ALA A 34 -9.69 12.96 18.15
C ALA A 34 -8.79 11.79 18.57
N LEU A 35 -9.37 10.60 18.71
CA LEU A 35 -8.62 9.39 19.04
C LEU A 35 -7.66 8.99 17.90
N TYR A 36 -8.13 9.03 16.65
CA TYR A 36 -7.31 8.64 15.51
C TYR A 36 -6.16 9.60 15.24
N GLU A 37 -6.41 10.91 15.26
CA GLU A 37 -5.38 11.92 15.03
C GLU A 37 -4.30 11.86 16.12
N ALA A 38 -4.69 11.68 17.39
CA ALA A 38 -3.73 11.54 18.49
C ALA A 38 -2.82 10.31 18.33
N ARG A 39 -3.41 9.15 17.98
CA ARG A 39 -2.66 7.91 17.76
C ARG A 39 -1.76 7.99 16.52
N ASN A 40 -2.25 8.52 15.41
CA ASN A 40 -1.44 8.70 14.21
C ASN A 40 -0.25 9.63 14.45
N LEU A 41 -0.44 10.71 15.23
CA LEU A 41 0.66 11.60 15.59
C LEU A 41 1.72 10.88 16.42
N GLU A 42 1.30 10.05 17.39
CA GLU A 42 2.22 9.23 18.19
C GLU A 42 3.05 8.28 17.29
N PHE A 43 2.39 7.54 16.39
CA PHE A 43 3.07 6.63 15.46
C PHE A 43 4.00 7.37 14.50
N TYR A 44 3.59 8.56 14.01
CA TYR A 44 4.42 9.36 13.12
C TYR A 44 5.70 9.86 13.81
N GLU A 45 5.63 10.26 15.08
CA GLU A 45 6.81 10.65 15.84
C GLU A 45 7.71 9.44 16.16
N GLN A 46 7.13 8.27 16.48
CA GLN A 46 7.89 7.02 16.62
C GLN A 46 8.58 6.61 15.31
N TYR A 47 7.92 6.80 14.17
CA TYR A 47 8.48 6.55 12.85
C TYR A 47 9.72 7.40 12.60
N LYS A 48 9.62 8.72 12.81
CA LYS A 48 10.74 9.67 12.70
C LYS A 48 11.89 9.33 13.64
N ALA A 49 11.57 8.91 14.87
CA ALA A 49 12.56 8.51 15.86
C ALA A 49 13.21 7.15 15.57
N GLY A 50 12.73 6.41 14.57
CA GLY A 50 13.22 5.06 14.26
C GLY A 50 12.67 3.98 15.19
N THR A 51 11.80 4.31 16.14
CA THR A 51 11.34 3.45 17.24
C THR A 51 9.95 2.85 17.04
N LEU A 52 9.30 3.10 15.90
CA LEU A 52 7.97 2.57 15.60
C LEU A 52 7.95 1.04 15.70
N ASP A 53 7.08 0.53 16.56
CA ASP A 53 6.70 -0.88 16.58
C ASP A 53 5.65 -1.11 15.48
N ILE A 54 6.06 -1.83 14.44
CA ILE A 54 5.22 -2.08 13.28
C ILE A 54 3.99 -2.94 13.60
N ASP A 55 4.09 -3.86 14.56
CA ASP A 55 2.99 -4.75 14.90
C ASP A 55 1.90 -3.97 15.65
N VAL A 56 2.30 -3.07 16.56
CA VAL A 56 1.37 -2.17 17.27
C VAL A 56 0.71 -1.18 16.30
N PHE A 57 1.48 -0.63 15.36
CA PHE A 57 0.93 0.25 14.33
C PHE A 57 -0.10 -0.46 13.46
N LEU A 58 0.22 -1.66 12.97
CA LEU A 58 -0.68 -2.41 12.08
C LEU A 58 -1.91 -2.94 12.81
N ASP A 59 -1.79 -3.35 14.08
CA ASP A 59 -2.94 -3.68 14.90
C ASP A 59 -3.93 -2.50 14.91
N PHE A 60 -3.46 -1.29 15.16
CA PHE A 60 -4.28 -0.08 15.14
C PHE A 60 -4.84 0.27 13.75
N GLN A 61 -3.98 0.29 12.72
CA GLN A 61 -4.34 0.71 11.36
C GLN A 61 -5.35 -0.24 10.71
N LEU A 62 -5.25 -1.54 10.97
CA LEU A 62 -6.08 -2.56 10.34
C LEU A 62 -7.38 -2.84 11.12
N GLN A 63 -7.49 -2.44 12.40
CA GLN A 63 -8.71 -2.61 13.21
C GLN A 63 -10.01 -2.16 12.51
N PRO A 64 -10.07 -1.02 11.80
CA PRO A 64 -11.31 -0.60 11.12
C PRO A 64 -11.83 -1.61 10.10
N LEU A 65 -10.93 -2.37 9.46
CA LEU A 65 -11.31 -3.38 8.47
C LEU A 65 -12.03 -4.58 9.11
N ALA A 66 -11.80 -4.86 10.39
CA ALA A 66 -12.47 -5.96 11.10
C ALA A 66 -13.87 -5.61 11.59
N ARG A 67 -14.21 -4.31 11.67
CA ARG A 67 -15.45 -3.83 12.29
C ARG A 67 -16.66 -3.87 11.37
N TYR A 68 -16.45 -4.05 10.07
CA TYR A 68 -17.51 -3.94 9.07
C TYR A 68 -17.49 -5.13 8.11
N PRO A 69 -18.67 -5.57 7.63
CA PRO A 69 -18.74 -6.61 6.61
C PRO A 69 -17.99 -6.21 5.35
N ARG A 70 -17.35 -7.20 4.71
CA ARG A 70 -16.53 -6.99 3.51
C ARG A 70 -17.19 -6.15 2.42
N HIS A 71 -18.47 -6.39 2.10
CA HIS A 71 -19.19 -5.66 1.06
C HIS A 71 -19.37 -4.16 1.37
N VAL A 72 -19.44 -3.78 2.65
CA VAL A 72 -19.50 -2.37 3.08
C VAL A 72 -18.16 -1.70 2.83
N LEU A 73 -17.07 -2.38 3.21
CA LEU A 73 -15.72 -1.90 2.97
C LEU A 73 -15.44 -1.73 1.47
N ASP A 74 -15.82 -2.70 0.65
CA ASP A 74 -15.64 -2.62 -0.80
C ASP A 74 -16.39 -1.41 -1.38
N SER A 75 -17.64 -1.15 -0.95
CA SER A 75 -18.40 0.03 -1.38
C SER A 75 -17.75 1.34 -0.93
N TRP A 76 -17.17 1.38 0.26
CA TRP A 76 -16.45 2.54 0.76
C TRP A 76 -15.14 2.79 0.02
N LEU A 77 -14.43 1.71 -0.32
CA LEU A 77 -13.21 1.76 -1.11
C LEU A 77 -13.48 2.33 -2.51
N ASP A 78 -14.57 1.94 -3.15
CA ASP A 78 -14.96 2.50 -4.46
C ASP A 78 -15.21 4.01 -4.39
N GLU A 79 -15.92 4.48 -3.35
CA GLU A 79 -16.18 5.90 -3.11
C GLU A 79 -14.89 6.67 -2.82
N PHE A 80 -14.03 6.11 -1.97
CA PHE A 80 -12.73 6.67 -1.62
C PHE A 80 -11.83 6.83 -2.85
N LEU A 81 -11.71 5.79 -3.66
CA LEU A 81 -10.88 5.83 -4.87
C LEU A 81 -11.36 6.92 -5.83
N ALA A 82 -12.68 7.05 -6.01
CA ALA A 82 -13.26 8.05 -6.89
C ALA A 82 -13.00 9.48 -6.43
N ARG A 83 -13.10 9.74 -5.12
CA ARG A 83 -13.10 11.11 -4.58
C ARG A 83 -11.74 11.58 -4.07
N HIS A 84 -10.91 10.68 -3.55
CA HIS A 84 -9.66 11.02 -2.88
C HIS A 84 -8.43 10.59 -3.68
N ILE A 85 -8.43 9.39 -4.26
CA ILE A 85 -7.22 8.84 -4.91
C ILE A 85 -7.09 9.24 -6.37
N ARG A 86 -8.11 9.00 -7.21
CA ARG A 86 -8.02 9.30 -8.66
C ARG A 86 -7.61 10.73 -8.98
N PRO A 87 -8.06 11.78 -8.24
CA PRO A 87 -7.62 13.15 -8.49
C PRO A 87 -6.12 13.40 -8.26
N ILE A 88 -5.48 12.62 -7.39
CA ILE A 88 -4.06 12.79 -7.03
C ILE A 88 -3.12 11.83 -7.76
N VAL A 89 -3.65 10.96 -8.64
CA VAL A 89 -2.81 10.13 -9.54
C VAL A 89 -2.27 11.00 -10.67
N GLY A 90 -0.99 11.37 -10.59
CA GLY A 90 -0.35 12.27 -11.53
C GLY A 90 -0.23 11.70 -12.96
N SER A 91 -0.42 12.54 -13.97
CA SER A 91 -0.24 12.15 -15.38
C SER A 91 1.19 11.71 -15.71
N LYS A 92 2.19 12.32 -15.05
CA LYS A 92 3.61 11.94 -15.17
C LYS A 92 3.87 10.52 -14.63
N ALA A 93 3.28 10.17 -13.48
CA ALA A 93 3.40 8.83 -12.91
C ALA A 93 2.80 7.79 -13.86
N ARG A 94 1.59 8.04 -14.39
CA ARG A 94 0.96 7.16 -15.38
C ARG A 94 1.82 6.97 -16.64
N LYS A 95 2.42 8.06 -17.13
CA LYS A 95 3.31 8.01 -18.30
C LYS A 95 4.55 7.17 -18.02
N LEU A 96 5.23 7.40 -16.90
CA LEU A 96 6.43 6.66 -16.49
C LEU A 96 6.14 5.15 -16.35
N VAL A 97 5.06 4.80 -15.67
CA VAL A 97 4.64 3.40 -15.52
C VAL A 97 4.41 2.76 -16.89
N ARG A 98 3.73 3.46 -17.80
CA ARG A 98 3.46 2.95 -19.15
C ARG A 98 4.73 2.75 -19.96
N GLU A 99 5.69 3.66 -19.89
CA GLU A 99 6.98 3.53 -20.59
C GLU A 99 7.74 2.26 -20.17
N HIS A 100 7.73 1.93 -18.87
CA HIS A 100 8.33 0.69 -18.36
C HIS A 100 7.54 -0.57 -18.74
N LEU A 101 6.22 -0.51 -18.72
CA LEU A 101 5.38 -1.62 -19.17
C LEU A 101 5.58 -1.90 -20.68
N ASP A 102 5.62 -0.85 -21.50
CA ASP A 102 5.79 -0.95 -22.96
C ASP A 102 7.19 -1.44 -23.36
N SER A 103 8.21 -1.27 -22.49
CA SER A 103 9.55 -1.84 -22.70
C SER A 103 9.65 -3.33 -22.36
N GLY A 104 8.58 -3.91 -21.80
CA GLY A 104 8.56 -5.31 -21.35
C GLY A 104 9.24 -5.52 -19.99
N ALA A 105 9.39 -4.48 -19.18
CA ALA A 105 9.92 -4.61 -17.82
C ALA A 105 8.95 -5.37 -16.91
N LEU A 106 9.50 -6.08 -15.92
CA LEU A 106 8.71 -6.61 -14.81
C LEU A 106 8.44 -5.48 -13.83
N CYS A 107 7.18 -5.03 -13.75
CA CYS A 107 6.79 -3.93 -12.88
C CYS A 107 6.05 -4.40 -11.62
N ALA A 108 6.39 -3.84 -10.46
CA ALA A 108 5.64 -4.05 -9.22
C ALA A 108 5.49 -2.76 -8.40
N ILE A 109 4.37 -2.62 -7.71
CA ILE A 109 4.22 -1.63 -6.62
C ILE A 109 4.70 -2.26 -5.32
N VAL A 110 5.52 -1.55 -4.55
CA VAL A 110 6.07 -1.96 -3.25
C VAL A 110 5.74 -0.91 -2.19
N THR A 111 4.68 -1.13 -1.42
CA THR A 111 4.10 -0.11 -0.52
C THR A 111 3.81 -0.69 0.87
N ALA A 112 3.98 0.13 1.91
CA ALA A 112 3.59 -0.25 3.27
C ALA A 112 2.07 -0.28 3.45
N THR A 113 1.35 0.58 2.71
CA THR A 113 -0.11 0.67 2.75
C THR A 113 -0.74 -0.66 2.35
N ASN A 114 -1.76 -1.07 3.10
CA ASN A 114 -2.29 -2.41 3.00
C ASN A 114 -2.95 -2.72 1.63
N SER A 115 -2.92 -4.00 1.24
CA SER A 115 -3.36 -4.44 -0.09
C SER A 115 -4.84 -4.23 -0.37
N PHE A 116 -5.68 -4.10 0.65
CA PHE A 116 -7.10 -3.81 0.46
C PHE A 116 -7.27 -2.41 -0.15
N VAL A 117 -6.57 -1.41 0.39
CA VAL A 117 -6.62 -0.02 -0.10
C VAL A 117 -5.93 0.13 -1.46
N THR A 118 -4.79 -0.55 -1.66
CA THR A 118 -3.88 -0.25 -2.80
C THR A 118 -4.13 -1.10 -4.05
N ALA A 119 -4.69 -2.31 -3.92
CA ALA A 119 -4.88 -3.22 -5.06
C ALA A 119 -5.71 -2.65 -6.23
N PRO A 120 -6.80 -1.89 -5.99
CA PRO A 120 -7.53 -1.28 -7.11
C PRO A 120 -6.70 -0.27 -7.89
N LEU A 121 -5.86 0.52 -7.21
CA LEU A 121 -5.00 1.50 -7.87
C LEU A 121 -3.89 0.83 -8.68
N ALA A 122 -3.30 -0.25 -8.17
CA ALA A 122 -2.34 -1.06 -8.93
C ALA A 122 -2.93 -1.54 -10.28
N ARG A 123 -4.17 -2.05 -10.23
CA ARG A 123 -4.91 -2.46 -11.44
C ARG A 123 -5.19 -1.29 -12.38
N GLU A 124 -5.58 -0.12 -11.85
CA GLU A 124 -5.86 1.07 -12.66
C GLU A 124 -4.59 1.62 -13.35
N LEU A 125 -3.42 1.43 -12.74
CA LEU A 125 -2.12 1.79 -13.32
C LEU A 125 -1.59 0.73 -14.31
N GLY A 126 -2.25 -0.43 -14.41
CA GLY A 126 -1.81 -1.53 -15.27
C GLY A 126 -0.64 -2.33 -14.70
N ILE A 127 -0.30 -2.15 -13.43
CA ILE A 127 0.78 -2.89 -12.77
C ILE A 127 0.21 -4.18 -12.17
N ALA A 128 0.64 -5.32 -12.70
CA ALA A 128 0.09 -6.62 -12.33
C ALA A 128 0.53 -7.11 -10.93
N HIS A 129 1.66 -6.64 -10.44
CA HIS A 129 2.27 -7.11 -9.19
C HIS A 129 2.17 -6.05 -8.09
N LEU A 130 1.64 -6.45 -6.93
CA LEU A 130 1.52 -5.61 -5.75
C LEU A 130 2.15 -6.32 -4.55
N ILE A 131 3.16 -5.67 -3.99
CA ILE A 131 3.87 -6.09 -2.79
C ILE A 131 3.49 -5.11 -1.68
N ALA A 132 2.39 -5.43 -1.00
CA ALA A 132 1.80 -4.61 0.05
C ALA A 132 1.66 -5.37 1.38
N THR A 133 1.49 -4.67 2.49
CA THR A 133 1.05 -5.32 3.74
C THR A 133 -0.29 -6.01 3.52
N ILE A 134 -0.42 -7.29 3.90
CA ILE A 134 -1.64 -8.07 3.62
C ILE A 134 -2.50 -8.13 4.88
N PRO A 135 -3.73 -7.58 4.87
CA PRO A 135 -4.67 -7.81 5.97
C PRO A 135 -5.06 -9.31 6.02
N ALA A 136 -4.94 -9.91 7.20
CA ALA A 136 -5.40 -11.27 7.44
C ALA A 136 -6.90 -11.38 7.27
N GLN A 137 -7.34 -12.52 6.76
CA GLN A 137 -8.73 -12.81 6.44
C GLN A 137 -9.12 -14.20 6.94
N GLU A 138 -10.32 -14.29 7.49
CA GLU A 138 -10.98 -15.53 7.90
C GLU A 138 -12.42 -15.52 7.39
N ASN A 139 -12.85 -16.59 6.72
CA ASN A 139 -14.20 -16.71 6.16
C ASN A 139 -14.63 -15.51 5.28
N GLY A 140 -13.68 -14.91 4.56
CA GLY A 140 -13.91 -13.75 3.68
C GLY A 140 -14.05 -12.40 4.39
N GLN A 141 -13.83 -12.34 5.70
CA GLN A 141 -13.81 -11.10 6.50
C GLN A 141 -12.38 -10.79 6.96
N PHE A 142 -12.06 -9.51 7.16
CA PHE A 142 -10.79 -9.11 7.73
C PHE A 142 -10.77 -9.35 9.25
N THR A 143 -9.63 -9.77 9.77
CA THR A 143 -9.46 -10.02 11.22
C THR A 143 -8.93 -8.80 11.98
N GLY A 144 -8.45 -7.78 11.27
CA GLY A 144 -7.79 -6.61 11.86
C GLY A 144 -6.32 -6.82 12.18
N GLN A 145 -5.75 -7.96 11.79
CA GLN A 145 -4.33 -8.28 11.93
C GLN A 145 -3.63 -8.33 10.56
N PRO A 146 -2.31 -8.15 10.48
CA PRO A 146 -1.56 -8.44 9.27
C PRO A 146 -1.38 -9.96 9.06
N ARG A 147 -1.09 -10.36 7.82
CA ARG A 147 -0.71 -11.72 7.43
C ARG A 147 0.69 -11.71 6.81
N GLY A 148 1.58 -12.56 7.33
CA GLY A 148 2.95 -12.68 6.86
C GLY A 148 3.79 -11.44 7.18
N THR A 149 4.92 -11.28 6.51
CA THR A 149 5.82 -10.13 6.72
C THR A 149 5.18 -8.83 6.20
N PRO A 150 5.04 -7.78 7.03
CA PRO A 150 4.62 -6.46 6.57
C PRO A 150 5.58 -5.86 5.55
N SER A 151 5.06 -5.03 4.63
CA SER A 151 5.89 -4.37 3.62
C SER A 151 6.45 -3.04 4.15
N PHE A 152 7.19 -3.11 5.26
CA PHE A 152 7.72 -1.95 5.98
C PHE A 152 9.23 -2.09 6.19
N ARG A 153 10.00 -1.05 5.87
CA ARG A 153 11.47 -1.02 5.93
C ARG A 153 12.12 -2.27 5.32
N GLU A 154 12.93 -3.01 6.08
CA GLU A 154 13.60 -4.24 5.65
C GLU A 154 12.60 -5.31 5.16
N GLY A 155 11.35 -5.25 5.66
CA GLY A 155 10.25 -6.07 5.18
C GLY A 155 9.90 -5.83 3.70
N LYS A 156 10.11 -4.61 3.15
CA LYS A 156 9.94 -4.35 1.71
C LYS A 156 10.92 -5.20 0.90
N VAL A 157 12.20 -5.19 1.26
CA VAL A 157 13.26 -5.95 0.57
C VAL A 157 12.96 -7.44 0.63
N LYS A 158 12.72 -7.98 1.84
CA LYS A 158 12.38 -9.39 2.01
C LYS A 158 11.17 -9.81 1.18
N ARG A 159 10.12 -8.98 1.14
CA ARG A 159 8.91 -9.26 0.38
C ARG A 159 9.13 -9.23 -1.14
N VAL A 160 10.07 -8.42 -1.63
CA VAL A 160 10.50 -8.44 -3.03
C VAL A 160 11.29 -9.71 -3.34
N ASP A 161 12.22 -10.10 -2.46
CA ASP A 161 12.98 -11.35 -2.61
C ASP A 161 12.04 -12.56 -2.70
N ASP A 162 11.13 -12.70 -1.73
CA ASP A 162 10.16 -13.80 -1.67
C ASP A 162 9.26 -13.83 -2.93
N TRP A 163 8.89 -12.66 -3.47
CA TRP A 163 8.09 -12.56 -4.68
C TRP A 163 8.87 -12.96 -5.94
N LEU A 164 10.11 -12.51 -6.09
CA LEU A 164 10.98 -12.90 -7.19
C LEU A 164 11.24 -14.42 -7.16
N GLU A 165 11.56 -14.97 -5.99
CA GLU A 165 11.79 -16.40 -5.81
C GLU A 165 10.54 -17.23 -6.14
N ALA A 166 9.35 -16.77 -5.75
CA ALA A 166 8.09 -17.44 -6.10
C ALA A 166 7.84 -17.49 -7.62
N MET A 167 8.46 -16.58 -8.39
CA MET A 167 8.45 -16.59 -9.86
C MET A 167 9.64 -17.33 -10.47
N GLY A 168 10.54 -17.90 -9.66
CA GLY A 168 11.78 -18.54 -10.11
C GLY A 168 12.85 -17.54 -10.58
N LEU A 169 12.76 -16.28 -10.13
CA LEU A 169 13.68 -15.19 -10.45
C LEU A 169 14.50 -14.79 -9.21
N TRP A 170 15.56 -14.01 -9.44
CA TRP A 170 16.36 -13.35 -8.40
C TRP A 170 16.89 -12.03 -8.95
N TRP A 171 17.55 -11.21 -8.13
CA TRP A 171 18.09 -9.90 -8.59
C TRP A 171 18.99 -9.99 -9.83
N GLY A 172 19.76 -11.07 -9.97
CA GLY A 172 20.64 -11.31 -11.11
C GLY A 172 19.94 -11.83 -12.37
N SER A 173 18.61 -12.01 -12.35
CA SER A 173 17.81 -12.31 -13.55
C SER A 173 17.56 -11.09 -14.43
N PHE A 174 17.89 -9.88 -13.94
CA PHE A 174 17.59 -8.61 -14.60
C PHE A 174 18.86 -7.90 -15.04
N GLU A 175 18.78 -7.18 -16.16
CA GLU A 175 19.89 -6.35 -16.66
C GLU A 175 20.03 -5.07 -15.83
N HIS A 176 18.89 -4.43 -15.57
CA HIS A 176 18.78 -3.30 -14.66
C HIS A 176 17.62 -3.47 -13.69
N SER A 177 17.78 -2.90 -12.49
CA SER A 177 16.73 -2.78 -11.48
C SER A 177 16.55 -1.32 -11.09
N TRP A 178 15.32 -0.82 -11.19
CA TRP A 178 14.94 0.54 -10.81
C TRP A 178 14.01 0.48 -9.60
N PHE A 179 14.18 1.43 -8.67
CA PHE A 179 13.22 1.66 -7.62
C PHE A 179 12.93 3.17 -7.52
N TYR A 180 11.67 3.54 -7.70
CA TYR A 180 11.18 4.90 -7.51
C TYR A 180 10.54 4.99 -6.13
N SER A 181 11.03 5.90 -5.28
CA SER A 181 10.55 6.13 -3.92
C SER A 181 10.81 7.58 -3.52
N ASP A 182 9.98 8.14 -2.65
CA ASP A 182 10.21 9.44 -2.00
C ASP A 182 11.00 9.32 -0.69
N SER A 183 11.13 8.09 -0.15
CA SER A 183 11.84 7.76 1.09
C SER A 183 12.70 6.51 1.00
#